data_AF-A0A352CE39-F1
#
_entry.id   AF-A0A352CE39-F1
#
_cell.length_a   1.000
_cell.length_b   1.000
_cell.length_c   1.000
_cell.angle_alpha   90.00
_cell.angle_beta   90.00
_cell.angle_gamma   90.00
#
_symmetry.space_group_name_H-M   'P 1'
#
loop_
_entity.id
_entity.type
_entity.pdbx_description
1 polymer ?
#
loop_
_entity_poly.entity_id
_entity_poly.type
_entity_poly.pdbx_seq_one_letter_code
_entity_poly.pdbx_strand_id
1 'polypeptide(L)'
;MQCTQLASEGLSRVLQVIVPKADLQAKLDAKLVEMRPQLQLKGFRKGMAPLSFLKRMYGASLMGEIIENAVQEHTDAAIKRENLRPAMTPSVHLESDPQKVAAGEIDLQFHMHVDVMPTIELAELAGLSFERLVTPVE
;
A
#
# COMPACT_ATOMS: atom_id res chain seq x y z
N MET A 1 -10.25 8.52 -3.67
CA MET A 1 -8.96 8.64 -2.95
C MET A 1 -8.63 10.12 -2.74
N GLN A 2 -8.38 10.51 -1.49
CA GLN A 2 -7.80 11.82 -1.15
C GLN A 2 -6.40 11.59 -0.60
N CYS A 3 -5.41 12.29 -1.16
CA CYS A 3 -4.02 12.26 -0.70
C CYS A 3 -3.66 13.66 -0.23
N THR A 4 -3.27 13.77 1.03
CA THR A 4 -2.87 15.03 1.64
C THR A 4 -1.44 14.89 2.14
N GLN A 5 -0.55 15.78 1.72
CA GLN A 5 0.80 15.83 2.26
C GLN A 5 0.77 16.61 3.58
N LEU A 6 1.08 15.93 4.69
CA LEU A 6 1.02 16.50 6.03
C LEU A 6 2.33 17.19 6.43
N ALA A 7 3.47 16.56 6.12
CA ALA A 7 4.77 17.08 6.51
C ALA A 7 5.86 16.76 5.49
N SER A 8 6.77 17.72 5.30
CA SER A 8 8.00 17.55 4.51
C SER A 8 9.17 18.18 5.25
N GLU A 9 9.91 17.35 5.97
CA GLU A 9 11.10 17.76 6.70
C GLU A 9 12.32 17.02 6.16
N GLY A 10 13.26 17.76 5.56
CA GLY A 10 14.45 17.19 4.95
C GLY A 10 14.12 16.15 3.87
N LEU A 11 14.57 14.91 4.08
CA LEU A 11 14.29 13.76 3.20
C LEU A 11 12.99 13.04 3.54
N SER A 12 12.40 13.29 4.72
CA SER A 12 11.20 12.58 5.15
C SER A 12 9.93 13.27 4.64
N ARG A 13 8.96 12.48 4.19
CA ARG A 13 7.66 12.90 3.70
C ARG A 13 6.59 12.09 4.41
N VAL A 14 5.61 12.76 4.98
CA VAL A 14 4.43 12.13 5.56
C VAL A 14 3.23 12.42 4.68
N LEU A 15 2.65 11.37 4.09
CA LEU A 15 1.46 11.46 3.26
C LEU A 15 0.30 10.76 3.98
N GLN A 16 -0.81 11.47 4.13
CA GLN A 16 -2.07 10.90 4.58
C GLN A 16 -2.88 10.45 3.37
N VAL A 17 -3.36 9.21 3.43
CA VAL A 17 -4.22 8.64 2.40
C VAL A 17 -5.54 8.24 3.02
N ILE A 18 -6.63 8.73 2.41
CA ILE A 18 -8.00 8.38 2.79
C ILE A 18 -8.63 7.58 1.65
N VAL A 19 -9.00 6.34 1.97
CA VAL A 19 -9.70 5.42 1.08
C VAL A 19 -11.15 5.32 1.54
N PRO A 20 -12.11 5.73 0.70
CA PRO A 20 -13.53 5.66 1.03
C PRO A 20 -13.99 4.23 1.29
N LYS A 21 -14.87 4.03 2.28
CA LYS A 21 -15.47 2.73 2.56
C LYS A 21 -16.24 2.14 1.38
N ALA A 22 -16.82 2.98 0.52
CA ALA A 22 -17.58 2.56 -0.65
C ALA A 22 -16.68 1.78 -1.64
N ASP A 23 -15.43 2.23 -1.82
CA ASP A 23 -14.46 1.58 -2.71
C ASP A 23 -14.05 0.21 -2.15
N LEU A 24 -13.87 0.10 -0.84
CA LEU A 24 -13.56 -1.16 -0.16
C LEU A 24 -14.72 -2.15 -0.24
N GLN A 25 -15.96 -1.68 -0.05
CA GLN A 25 -17.16 -2.51 -0.16
C GLN A 25 -17.37 -3.00 -1.60
N ALA A 26 -17.14 -2.15 -2.60
CA ALA A 26 -17.22 -2.54 -4.01
C ALA A 26 -16.19 -3.63 -4.36
N LYS A 27 -14.94 -3.48 -3.88
CA LYS A 27 -13.90 -4.51 -4.04
C LYS A 27 -14.27 -5.83 -3.35
N LEU A 28 -14.89 -5.77 -2.16
CA LEU A 28 -15.37 -6.95 -1.44
C LEU A 28 -16.48 -7.67 -2.20
N ASP A 29 -17.48 -6.94 -2.67
CA ASP A 29 -18.59 -7.52 -3.42
C ASP A 29 -18.10 -8.13 -4.74
N ALA A 30 -17.13 -7.51 -5.43
CA ALA A 30 -16.50 -8.05 -6.62
C ALA A 30 -15.77 -9.38 -6.34
N LYS A 31 -14.89 -9.43 -5.32
CA LYS A 31 -14.20 -10.68 -4.93
C LYS A 31 -15.20 -11.78 -4.55
N LEU A 32 -16.28 -11.44 -3.84
CA LEU A 32 -17.31 -12.40 -3.45
C LEU A 32 -18.04 -12.98 -4.67
N VAL A 33 -18.31 -12.17 -5.70
CA VAL A 33 -18.91 -12.63 -6.96
C VAL A 33 -17.97 -13.56 -7.73
N GLU A 34 -16.67 -13.25 -7.77
CA GLU A 34 -15.65 -14.09 -8.42
C GLU A 34 -15.47 -15.44 -7.72
N MET A 35 -15.50 -15.46 -6.39
CA MET A 35 -15.37 -16.69 -5.60
C MET A 35 -16.64 -17.53 -5.57
N ARG A 36 -17.82 -16.91 -5.73
CA ARG A 36 -19.13 -17.57 -5.70
C ARG A 36 -19.20 -18.88 -6.52
N PRO A 37 -18.79 -18.94 -7.82
CA PRO A 37 -18.87 -20.17 -8.61
C PRO A 37 -17.95 -21.30 -8.12
N GLN A 38 -16.88 -20.97 -7.39
CA GLN A 38 -15.89 -21.94 -6.92
C GLN A 38 -16.31 -22.59 -5.59
N LEU A 39 -17.07 -21.88 -4.76
CA LEU A 39 -17.45 -22.31 -3.42
C LEU A 39 -18.59 -23.34 -3.45
N GLN A 40 -18.41 -24.42 -2.68
CA GLN A 40 -19.43 -25.41 -2.41
C GLN A 40 -19.84 -25.32 -0.95
N LEU A 41 -21.05 -24.80 -0.69
CA LEU A 41 -21.61 -24.65 0.65
C LEU A 41 -22.69 -25.69 0.91
N LYS A 42 -22.71 -26.27 2.12
CA LYS A 42 -23.75 -27.21 2.54
C LYS A 42 -25.11 -26.51 2.49
N GLY A 43 -26.07 -27.11 1.78
CA GLY A 43 -27.42 -26.57 1.61
C GLY A 43 -27.64 -25.71 0.36
N PHE A 44 -26.59 -25.30 -0.35
CA PHE A 44 -26.70 -24.52 -1.58
C PHE A 44 -26.10 -25.27 -2.77
N ARG A 45 -26.78 -25.22 -3.92
CA ARG A 45 -26.19 -25.67 -5.18
C ARG A 45 -24.93 -24.84 -5.44
N LYS A 46 -23.84 -25.48 -5.91
CA LYS A 46 -22.56 -24.82 -6.24
C LYS A 46 -22.82 -23.53 -7.03
N GLY A 47 -22.27 -22.40 -6.57
CA GLY A 47 -22.46 -21.11 -7.21
C GLY A 47 -23.79 -20.40 -6.97
N MET A 48 -24.71 -20.95 -6.19
CA MET A 48 -26.04 -20.35 -5.92
C MET A 48 -26.22 -19.92 -4.45
N ALA A 49 -25.12 -19.76 -3.71
CA ALA A 49 -25.17 -19.19 -2.38
C ALA A 49 -25.43 -17.67 -2.45
N PRO A 50 -26.32 -17.11 -1.62
CA PRO A 50 -26.53 -15.68 -1.51
C PRO A 50 -25.27 -14.94 -1.04
N LEU A 51 -25.04 -13.74 -1.59
CA LEU A 51 -23.89 -12.89 -1.21
C LEU A 51 -23.94 -12.50 0.27
N SER A 52 -25.12 -12.32 0.86
CA SER A 52 -25.28 -12.02 2.29
C SER A 52 -24.73 -13.13 3.19
N PHE A 53 -24.93 -14.39 2.81
CA PHE A 53 -24.42 -15.53 3.57
C PHE A 53 -22.90 -15.67 3.42
N LEU A 54 -22.38 -15.45 2.20
CA LEU A 54 -20.95 -15.46 1.92
C LEU A 54 -20.22 -14.33 2.66
N LYS A 55 -20.80 -13.13 2.70
CA LYS A 55 -20.26 -11.99 3.44
C LYS A 55 -20.18 -12.27 4.95
N ARG A 56 -21.13 -13.01 5.51
CA ARG A 56 -21.08 -13.40 6.94
C ARG A 56 -19.98 -14.41 7.25
N MET A 57 -19.69 -15.35 6.34
CA MET A 57 -18.66 -16.38 6.55
C MET A 57 -17.25 -15.89 6.20
N TYR A 58 -17.09 -15.20 5.08
CA TYR A 58 -15.80 -14.86 4.49
C TYR A 58 -15.50 -13.36 4.50
N GLY A 59 -16.47 -12.51 4.86
CA GLY A 59 -16.33 -11.06 4.77
C GLY A 59 -15.17 -10.52 5.60
N ALA A 60 -15.01 -10.95 6.85
CA ALA A 60 -13.92 -10.46 7.71
C ALA A 60 -12.53 -10.83 7.16
N SER A 61 -12.35 -12.07 6.70
CA SER A 61 -11.07 -12.53 6.13
C SER A 61 -10.74 -11.81 4.83
N LEU A 62 -11.72 -11.72 3.91
CA LEU A 62 -11.53 -11.06 2.62
C LEU A 62 -11.33 -9.57 2.79
N MET A 63 -12.00 -8.93 3.76
CA MET A 63 -11.82 -7.51 4.01
C MET A 63 -10.41 -7.21 4.54
N GLY A 64 -9.83 -8.07 5.38
CA GLY A 64 -8.43 -7.96 5.80
C GLY A 64 -7.47 -7.96 4.61
N GLU A 65 -7.61 -8.93 3.70
CA GLU A 65 -6.81 -8.98 2.47
C GLU A 65 -7.04 -7.74 1.58
N ILE A 66 -8.28 -7.27 1.47
CA ILE A 66 -8.61 -6.10 0.63
C ILE A 66 -7.99 -4.84 1.22
N ILE A 67 -7.98 -4.68 2.54
CA ILE A 67 -7.34 -3.56 3.21
C ILE A 67 -5.83 -3.58 2.93
N GLU A 68 -5.18 -4.71 3.12
CA GLU A 68 -3.73 -4.84 2.87
C GLU A 68 -3.37 -4.53 1.41
N ASN A 69 -4.08 -5.14 0.46
CA ASN A 69 -3.89 -4.87 -0.96
C ASN A 69 -4.19 -3.40 -1.32
N ALA A 70 -5.25 -2.83 -0.76
CA ALA A 70 -5.61 -1.43 -0.99
C ALA A 70 -4.51 -0.49 -0.46
N VAL A 71 -3.99 -0.74 0.74
CA VAL A 71 -2.87 0.04 1.30
C VAL A 71 -1.67 0.00 0.36
N GLN A 72 -1.29 -1.18 -0.13
CA GLN A 72 -0.15 -1.33 -1.05
C GLN A 72 -0.39 -0.60 -2.38
N GLU A 73 -1.53 -0.85 -3.04
CA GLU A 73 -1.90 -0.21 -4.31
C GLU A 73 -1.93 1.33 -4.18
N HIS A 74 -2.54 1.84 -3.10
CA HIS A 74 -2.66 3.27 -2.88
C HIS A 74 -1.33 3.92 -2.51
N THR A 75 -0.45 3.20 -1.82
CA THR A 75 0.92 3.65 -1.52
C THR A 75 1.72 3.79 -2.82
N ASP A 76 1.70 2.77 -3.67
CA ASP A 76 2.38 2.80 -4.98
C ASP A 76 1.83 3.89 -5.89
N ALA A 77 0.50 4.07 -5.90
CA ALA A 77 -0.16 5.11 -6.68
C ALA A 77 0.22 6.52 -6.19
N ALA A 78 0.29 6.73 -4.88
CA ALA A 78 0.69 8.02 -4.29
C ALA A 78 2.15 8.35 -4.63
N ILE A 79 3.06 7.39 -4.51
CA ILE A 79 4.48 7.56 -4.84
C ILE A 79 4.66 7.91 -6.33
N LYS A 80 3.97 7.21 -7.22
CA LYS A 80 4.01 7.49 -8.67
C LYS A 80 3.43 8.86 -9.00
N ARG A 81 2.32 9.25 -8.36
CA ARG A 81 1.68 10.55 -8.58
C ARG A 81 2.58 11.72 -8.20
N GLU A 82 3.28 11.59 -7.08
CA GLU A 82 4.20 12.61 -6.56
C GLU A 82 5.63 12.47 -7.14
N ASN A 83 5.86 11.52 -8.06
CA ASN A 83 7.17 11.19 -8.62
C ASN A 83 8.28 11.04 -7.57
N LEU A 84 7.94 10.52 -6.39
CA LEU A 84 8.89 10.34 -5.31
C LEU A 84 9.75 9.11 -5.60
N ARG A 85 11.05 9.21 -5.34
CA ARG A 85 11.98 8.07 -5.34
C ARG A 85 12.20 7.63 -3.89
N PRO A 86 11.43 6.67 -3.37
CA PRO A 86 11.62 6.20 -2.01
C PRO A 86 12.97 5.50 -1.87
N ALA A 87 13.72 5.83 -0.83
CA ALA A 87 14.98 5.18 -0.49
C ALA A 87 14.75 3.82 0.21
N MET A 88 13.64 3.68 0.93
CA MET A 88 13.23 2.47 1.65
C MET A 88 11.76 2.15 1.37
N THR A 89 11.33 0.93 1.74
CA THR A 89 9.91 0.59 1.76
C THR A 89 9.17 1.54 2.70
N PRO A 90 8.10 2.21 2.26
CA PRO A 90 7.33 3.14 3.09
C PRO A 90 6.81 2.47 4.38
N SER A 91 6.95 3.14 5.52
CA SER A 91 6.30 2.69 6.76
C SER A 91 4.87 3.16 6.76
N VAL A 92 3.91 2.22 6.86
CA VAL A 92 2.50 2.54 6.92
C VAL A 92 1.99 2.38 8.36
N HIS A 93 1.42 3.47 8.89
CA HIS A 93 0.72 3.48 10.17
C HIS A 93 -0.77 3.67 9.91
N LEU A 94 -1.58 2.69 10.30
CA LEU A 94 -3.04 2.83 10.30
C LEU A 94 -3.45 3.71 11.48
N GLU A 95 -4.17 4.79 11.17
CA GLU A 95 -4.76 5.67 12.19
C GLU A 95 -6.16 5.19 12.57
N SER A 96 -6.87 4.58 11.61
CA SER A 96 -8.20 4.01 11.81
C SER A 96 -8.17 2.62 12.45
N ASP A 97 -9.12 2.35 13.36
CA ASP A 97 -9.29 1.06 14.03
C ASP A 97 -9.55 -0.08 13.01
N PRO A 98 -8.65 -1.08 12.90
CA PRO A 98 -8.75 -2.12 11.88
C PRO A 98 -10.04 -2.94 12.00
N GLN A 99 -10.64 -3.07 13.19
CA GLN A 99 -11.89 -3.81 13.36
C GLN A 99 -13.09 -3.06 12.77
N LYS A 100 -13.11 -1.73 12.90
CA LYS A 100 -14.22 -0.91 12.39
C LYS A 100 -14.10 -0.63 10.89
N VAL A 101 -12.87 -0.60 10.37
CA VAL A 101 -12.62 -0.61 8.92
C VAL A 101 -13.04 -1.96 8.32
N ALA A 102 -12.73 -3.07 8.98
CA ALA A 102 -13.15 -4.41 8.55
C ALA A 102 -14.69 -4.57 8.56
N ALA A 103 -15.38 -3.89 9.49
CA ALA A 103 -16.84 -3.81 9.52
C ALA A 103 -17.43 -2.90 8.42
N GLY A 104 -16.61 -2.11 7.72
CA GLY A 104 -17.04 -1.17 6.69
C GLY A 104 -17.82 0.03 7.24
N GLU A 105 -17.64 0.36 8.52
CA GLU A 105 -18.31 1.47 9.20
C GLU A 105 -17.60 2.80 8.92
N ILE A 106 -16.27 2.77 8.85
CA ILE A 106 -15.40 3.94 8.73
C ILE A 106 -14.54 3.84 7.47
N ASP A 107 -14.13 4.99 6.96
CA ASP A 107 -13.12 5.09 5.91
C ASP A 107 -11.76 4.63 6.43
N LEU A 108 -10.96 4.02 5.55
CA LEU A 108 -9.60 3.62 5.86
C LEU A 108 -8.69 4.84 5.78
N GLN A 109 -8.07 5.19 6.91
CA GLN A 109 -7.15 6.31 7.03
C GLN A 109 -5.80 5.80 7.49
N PHE A 110 -4.76 6.07 6.70
CA PHE A 110 -3.40 5.68 7.04
C PHE A 110 -2.40 6.78 6.69
N HIS A 111 -1.34 6.84 7.49
CA HIS A 111 -0.17 7.69 7.26
C HIS A 111 0.93 6.82 6.69
N MET A 112 1.49 7.24 5.56
CA MET A 112 2.75 6.68 5.07
C MET A 112 3.89 7.65 5.36
N HIS A 113 4.97 7.09 5.90
CA HIS A 113 6.24 7.77 6.05
C HIS A 113 7.16 7.29 4.94
N VAL A 114 7.60 8.23 4.11
CA VAL A 114 8.42 7.98 2.93
C VAL A 114 9.69 8.81 3.04
N ASP A 115 10.84 8.16 3.05
CA ASP A 115 12.12 8.83 2.94
C ASP A 115 12.54 8.88 1.46
N VAL A 116 12.76 10.09 0.96
CA VAL A 116 13.06 10.36 -0.44
C VAL A 116 14.56 10.32 -0.66
N MET A 117 15.00 9.67 -1.74
CA MET A 117 16.39 9.65 -2.12
C MET A 117 16.85 11.04 -2.61
N PRO A 118 17.94 11.60 -2.06
CA PRO A 118 18.45 12.88 -2.52
C PRO A 118 19.00 12.77 -3.95
N THR A 119 18.89 13.86 -4.69
CA THR A 119 19.63 14.01 -5.95
C THR A 119 21.07 14.37 -5.61
N ILE A 120 22.01 13.51 -5.96
CA ILE A 120 23.45 13.77 -5.76
C ILE A 120 23.97 14.47 -7.02
N GLU A 121 24.37 15.73 -6.87
CA GLU A 121 25.14 16.43 -7.89
C GLU A 121 26.62 16.12 -7.70
N LEU A 122 27.24 15.50 -8.70
CA LEU A 122 28.67 15.21 -8.69
C LEU A 122 29.44 16.53 -8.88
N ALA A 123 30.26 16.91 -7.91
CA ALA A 123 31.22 17.99 -8.08
C ALA A 123 32.25 17.64 -9.16
N GLU A 124 32.81 18.64 -9.85
CA GLU A 124 33.80 18.43 -10.91
C GLU A 124 35.02 17.64 -10.40
N LEU A 125 35.17 16.42 -10.92
CA LEU A 125 36.25 15.49 -10.56
C LEU A 125 37.59 15.81 -11.25
N ALA A 126 37.65 16.89 -12.04
CA ALA A 126 38.80 17.24 -12.87
C ALA A 126 40.09 17.55 -12.08
N GLY A 127 39.99 17.83 -10.78
CA GLY A 127 41.12 18.14 -9.90
C GLY A 127 41.74 16.94 -9.16
N LEU A 128 41.21 15.73 -9.30
CA LEU A 128 41.67 14.56 -8.54
C LEU A 128 42.79 13.82 -9.30
N SER A 129 44.04 14.00 -8.87
CA SER A 129 45.18 13.20 -9.35
C SER A 129 45.44 12.01 -8.43
N PHE A 130 45.47 10.80 -9.00
CA PHE A 130 45.82 9.58 -8.26
C PHE A 130 47.22 9.12 -8.66
N GLU A 131 48.06 8.82 -7.66
CA GLU A 131 49.38 8.23 -7.87
C GLU A 131 49.28 6.71 -7.69
N ARG A 132 49.60 5.95 -8.74
CA ARG A 132 49.59 4.47 -8.70
C ARG A 132 50.92 3.98 -8.13
N LEU A 133 50.91 3.56 -6.87
CA LEU A 133 52.03 2.84 -6.26
C LEU A 133 52.06 1.40 -6.78
N VAL A 134 53.20 0.98 -7.33
CA VAL A 134 53.47 -0.42 -7.72
C VAL A 134 54.65 -0.95 -6.92
N THR A 135 54.49 -2.13 -6.33
CA THR A 135 55.57 -2.85 -5.64
C THR A 135 56.05 -3.97 -6.55
N PRO A 136 57.36 -4.10 -6.82
CA PRO A 136 57.88 -5.25 -7.54
C PRO A 136 57.70 -6.52 -6.68
N VAL A 137 57.32 -7.61 -7.32
CA VAL A 137 57.19 -8.94 -6.71
C VAL A 137 58.58 -9.59 -6.72
N GLU A 138 59.08 -10.00 -5.55
CA GLU A 138 60.27 -10.86 -5.39
C GLU A 138 59.97 -12.32 -5.72
#